data_AF-A0A843TF69-F1
#
_entry.id   AF-A0A843TF69-F1
#
_cell.length_a   1.000
_cell.length_b   1.000
_cell.length_c   1.000
_cell.angle_alpha   90.00
_cell.angle_beta   90.00
_cell.angle_gamma   90.00
#
_symmetry.space_group_name_H-M   'P 1'
#
loop_
_entity.id
_entity.type
_entity.pdbx_description
1 polymer ?
#
loop_
_entity_poly.entity_id
_entity_poly.type
_entity_poly.pdbx_seq_one_letter_code
_entity_poly.pdbx_strand_id
1 'polypeptide(L)'
;MLSWTESRRHTEAARRGRRRAVVLGLAAMALALLVAACGGGGSSEDAPDQADSNQDAVNQDAVVDGGGGSVMPTVRILGPSPAYDPNQNEAMKVVMEGMAELGMETEVETVPDFPAFDDVASARDYDLAFAGYVGTMLRLEPTELLGAPLSCAGVDSTNYSGYCKQEYEKLLQQANTASDADKRHSVVDQMQQMLAADLPMIVM
;
A
#
# COMPACT_ATOMS: atom_id res chain seq x y z
N MET A 1 -7.76 53.12 2.45
CA MET A 1 -7.44 52.13 1.40
C MET A 1 -5.93 52.12 1.16
N LEU A 2 -5.16 51.54 2.08
CA LEU A 2 -3.71 51.33 1.98
C LEU A 2 -3.36 50.16 2.93
N SER A 3 -3.41 48.91 2.46
CA SER A 3 -2.83 47.78 3.24
C SER A 3 -2.46 46.54 2.41
N TRP A 4 -2.65 46.56 1.09
CA TRP A 4 -2.42 45.37 0.26
C TRP A 4 -1.01 45.28 -0.36
N THR A 5 -0.23 46.38 -0.32
CA THR A 5 1.11 46.44 -0.94
C THR A 5 2.27 46.18 0.02
N GLU A 6 2.03 46.16 1.34
CA GLU A 6 3.06 45.89 2.34
C GLU A 6 3.25 44.39 2.62
N SER A 7 2.17 43.60 2.60
CA SER A 7 2.22 42.16 2.87
C SER A 7 3.07 41.39 1.84
N ARG A 8 3.07 41.81 0.55
CA ARG A 8 3.85 41.14 -0.51
C ARG A 8 5.37 41.38 -0.42
N ARG A 9 5.83 42.45 0.24
CA ARG A 9 7.27 42.73 0.38
C ARG A 9 7.96 41.79 1.38
N HIS A 10 7.23 41.32 2.38
CA HIS A 10 7.77 40.40 3.38
C HIS A 10 7.93 38.96 2.86
N THR A 11 7.10 38.52 1.90
CA THR A 11 7.16 37.16 1.34
C THR A 11 8.27 36.95 0.31
N GLU A 12 8.72 38.00 -0.39
CA GLU A 12 9.79 37.87 -1.40
C GLU A 12 11.20 37.91 -0.79
N ALA A 13 11.39 38.62 0.32
CA ALA A 13 12.69 38.68 1.02
C ALA A 13 13.08 37.31 1.62
N ALA A 14 12.12 36.57 2.17
CA ALA A 14 12.36 35.26 2.78
C ALA A 14 12.69 34.15 1.75
N ARG A 15 12.21 34.26 0.50
CA ARG A 15 12.49 33.29 -0.57
C ARG A 15 13.87 33.47 -1.22
N ARG A 16 14.47 34.66 -1.15
CA ARG A 16 15.83 34.92 -1.69
C ARG A 16 16.96 34.44 -0.77
N GLY A 17 16.71 34.33 0.54
CA GLY A 17 17.71 33.85 1.51
C GLY A 17 17.94 32.33 1.49
N ARG A 18 16.89 31.53 1.27
CA ARG A 18 17.00 30.05 1.28
C ARG A 18 17.61 29.45 0.00
N ARG A 19 17.56 30.15 -1.13
CA ARG A 19 18.12 29.65 -2.41
C ARG A 19 19.64 29.82 -2.52
N ARG A 20 20.27 30.62 -1.66
CA ARG A 20 21.73 30.81 -1.64
C ARG A 20 22.49 29.79 -0.78
N ALA A 21 21.81 28.97 0.02
CA ALA A 21 22.46 28.06 0.95
C ALA A 21 22.61 26.61 0.46
N VAL A 22 22.15 26.25 -0.76
CA VAL A 22 22.18 24.84 -1.24
C VAL A 22 22.92 24.68 -2.58
N VAL A 23 23.63 25.70 -3.08
CA VAL A 23 24.35 25.63 -4.38
C VAL A 23 25.90 25.60 -4.24
N LEU A 24 26.43 25.24 -3.08
CA LEU A 24 27.88 25.01 -2.92
C LEU A 24 28.13 23.61 -2.36
N GLY A 25 28.39 22.66 -3.26
CA GLY A 25 28.74 21.28 -2.90
C GLY A 25 28.77 20.31 -4.08
N LEU A 26 29.32 20.70 -5.23
CA LEU A 26 29.71 19.76 -6.29
C LEU A 26 31.17 20.02 -6.65
N ALA A 27 32.08 19.15 -6.19
CA ALA A 27 33.32 18.78 -6.89
C ALA A 27 34.13 17.77 -6.07
N ALA A 28 34.71 16.79 -6.78
CA ALA A 28 35.57 15.68 -6.33
C ALA A 28 34.79 14.51 -5.70
N MET A 29 34.89 13.26 -6.17
CA MET A 29 36.06 12.61 -6.77
C MET A 29 35.58 11.38 -7.55
N ALA A 30 35.79 11.38 -8.87
CA ALA A 30 35.78 10.17 -9.69
C ALA A 30 37.23 9.70 -9.80
N LEU A 31 37.58 8.54 -9.23
CA LEU A 31 38.71 7.73 -9.72
C LEU A 31 38.71 6.30 -9.15
N ALA A 32 39.06 5.38 -10.03
CA ALA A 32 39.67 4.06 -9.82
C ALA A 32 38.75 2.82 -9.71
N LEU A 33 38.54 2.24 -10.89
CA LEU A 33 38.42 0.82 -11.21
C LEU A 33 39.41 -0.06 -10.42
N LEU A 34 38.91 -1.14 -9.82
CA LEU A 34 39.66 -2.39 -9.64
C LEU A 34 38.71 -3.57 -9.91
N VAL A 35 38.69 -4.01 -11.16
CA VAL A 35 38.22 -5.33 -11.56
C VAL A 35 39.22 -6.34 -10.99
N ALA A 36 38.78 -7.14 -10.02
CA ALA A 36 39.52 -8.29 -9.55
C ALA A 36 39.49 -9.36 -10.65
N ALA A 37 40.55 -9.37 -11.44
CA ALA A 37 40.90 -10.46 -12.32
C ALA A 37 41.36 -11.67 -11.48
N CYS A 38 40.67 -12.79 -11.64
CA CYS A 38 41.23 -14.12 -11.53
C CYS A 38 40.85 -14.79 -12.86
N GLY A 39 41.73 -15.07 -13.82
CA GLY A 39 43.12 -15.50 -13.69
C GLY A 39 43.18 -16.98 -14.02
N GLY A 40 43.09 -17.32 -15.31
CA GLY A 40 43.20 -18.69 -15.82
C GLY A 40 43.19 -18.71 -17.35
N GLY A 41 44.32 -18.35 -17.95
CA GLY A 41 44.54 -18.38 -19.39
C GLY A 41 45.13 -19.70 -19.89
N GLY A 42 44.92 -19.99 -21.17
CA GLY A 42 45.55 -21.06 -21.93
C GLY A 42 44.95 -21.22 -23.33
N SER A 43 45.55 -20.55 -24.32
CA SER A 43 45.39 -20.71 -25.79
C SER A 43 45.75 -22.15 -26.24
N SER A 44 45.28 -22.70 -27.37
CA SER A 44 45.41 -22.22 -28.76
C SER A 44 44.53 -23.00 -29.74
N GLU A 45 44.27 -22.32 -30.87
CA GLU A 45 43.68 -22.66 -32.18
C GLU A 45 43.64 -24.13 -32.68
N ASP A 46 42.52 -24.52 -33.31
CA ASP A 46 42.45 -24.94 -34.74
C ASP A 46 40.97 -25.05 -35.20
N ALA A 47 40.67 -24.65 -36.43
CA ALA A 47 39.35 -24.66 -37.09
C ALA A 47 39.33 -25.69 -38.24
N PRO A 48 38.22 -25.84 -39.00
CA PRO A 48 36.83 -26.13 -38.63
C PRO A 48 36.36 -27.46 -39.29
N ASP A 49 35.27 -28.08 -38.85
CA ASP A 49 34.34 -28.72 -39.80
C ASP A 49 33.00 -29.18 -39.20
N GLN A 50 31.98 -28.99 -40.04
CA GLN A 50 30.67 -29.64 -40.10
C GLN A 50 29.53 -29.18 -39.17
N ALA A 51 28.53 -28.64 -39.87
CA ALA A 51 27.17 -28.46 -39.45
C ALA A 51 26.51 -29.79 -39.06
N ASP A 52 25.82 -29.79 -37.93
CA ASP A 52 24.54 -30.48 -37.85
C ASP A 52 23.58 -29.70 -36.98
N SER A 53 22.43 -29.39 -37.56
CA SER A 53 21.32 -28.72 -36.93
C SER A 53 20.53 -29.74 -36.13
N ASN A 54 20.48 -29.61 -34.81
CA ASN A 54 19.33 -30.09 -34.08
C ASN A 54 19.01 -29.15 -32.92
N GLN A 55 17.77 -28.67 -32.97
CA GLN A 55 17.18 -27.72 -32.04
C GLN A 55 17.09 -28.37 -30.67
N ASP A 56 17.94 -27.94 -29.76
CA ASP A 56 17.75 -28.20 -28.33
C ASP A 56 16.48 -27.46 -27.89
N ALA A 57 15.44 -28.26 -27.66
CA ALA A 57 14.22 -27.82 -27.00
C ALA A 57 14.61 -27.25 -25.63
N VAL A 58 14.56 -25.92 -25.52
CA VAL A 58 14.68 -25.21 -24.26
C VAL A 58 13.42 -25.53 -23.45
N ASN A 59 13.53 -26.58 -22.64
CA ASN A 59 12.54 -26.93 -21.63
C ASN A 59 12.71 -25.93 -20.47
N GLN A 60 12.01 -24.80 -20.56
CA GLN A 60 11.94 -23.79 -19.50
C GLN A 60 10.83 -24.12 -18.48
N ASP A 61 10.72 -25.38 -18.06
CA ASP A 61 9.95 -25.78 -16.89
C ASP A 61 10.89 -26.45 -15.89
N ALA A 62 11.71 -25.63 -15.26
CA ALA A 62 12.42 -25.99 -14.04
C ALA A 62 12.43 -24.77 -13.13
N VAL A 63 11.25 -24.45 -12.57
CA VAL A 63 11.22 -23.76 -11.28
C VAL A 63 11.87 -24.72 -10.30
N VAL A 64 13.15 -24.46 -10.01
CA VAL A 64 13.88 -25.13 -8.94
C VAL A 64 13.22 -24.68 -7.64
N ASP A 65 12.36 -25.52 -7.08
CA ASP A 65 11.78 -25.35 -5.75
C ASP A 65 12.89 -25.43 -4.70
N GLY A 66 13.50 -24.27 -4.45
CA GLY A 66 14.53 -24.04 -3.47
C GLY A 66 13.95 -23.90 -2.06
N GLY A 67 13.44 -25.01 -1.52
CA GLY A 67 13.49 -25.27 -0.09
C GLY A 67 12.23 -24.96 0.71
N GLY A 68 11.57 -26.03 1.18
CA GLY A 68 10.92 -26.13 2.50
C GLY A 68 9.77 -25.17 2.82
N GLY A 69 9.42 -24.25 1.94
CA GLY A 69 8.28 -23.35 2.09
C GLY A 69 6.99 -24.11 1.81
N SER A 70 6.00 -23.96 2.68
CA SER A 70 4.63 -24.33 2.33
C SER A 70 4.18 -23.50 1.12
N VAL A 71 3.49 -24.13 0.16
CA VAL A 71 2.78 -23.42 -0.92
C VAL A 71 1.86 -22.38 -0.27
N MET A 72 1.97 -21.12 -0.72
CA MET A 72 1.08 -20.05 -0.25
C MET A 72 -0.36 -20.40 -0.62
N PRO A 73 -1.32 -20.32 0.32
CA PRO A 73 -2.72 -20.53 -0.02
C PRO A 73 -3.21 -19.44 -0.99
N THR A 74 -4.17 -19.80 -1.85
CA THR A 74 -4.87 -18.85 -2.70
C THR A 74 -5.58 -17.80 -1.84
N VAL A 75 -5.40 -16.52 -2.16
CA VAL A 75 -6.01 -15.41 -1.43
C VAL A 75 -7.38 -15.10 -2.02
N ARG A 76 -8.42 -15.14 -1.19
CA ARG A 76 -9.81 -14.86 -1.60
C ARG A 76 -10.12 -13.38 -1.41
N ILE A 77 -10.56 -12.75 -2.48
CA ILE A 77 -10.80 -11.31 -2.56
C ILE A 77 -12.29 -11.08 -2.83
N LEU A 78 -12.93 -10.33 -1.94
CA LEU A 78 -14.26 -9.77 -2.16
C LEU A 78 -14.12 -8.34 -2.68
N GLY A 79 -14.83 -8.00 -3.76
CA GLY A 79 -14.79 -6.64 -4.27
C GLY A 79 -15.98 -6.26 -5.15
N PRO A 80 -16.05 -5.00 -5.60
CA PRO A 80 -17.14 -4.56 -6.45
C PRO A 80 -16.99 -5.09 -7.87
N SER A 81 -18.11 -5.36 -8.53
CA SER A 81 -18.14 -5.52 -9.98
C SER A 81 -17.84 -4.19 -10.69
N PRO A 82 -17.42 -4.20 -11.97
CA PRO A 82 -17.20 -2.97 -12.73
C PRO A 82 -18.45 -2.09 -12.87
N ALA A 83 -19.64 -2.67 -12.77
CA ALA A 83 -20.91 -1.96 -12.83
C ALA A 83 -21.30 -1.31 -11.50
N TYR A 84 -20.84 -1.88 -10.38
CA TYR A 84 -21.10 -1.37 -9.03
C TYR A 84 -20.21 -0.16 -8.72
N ASP A 85 -18.90 -0.36 -8.72
CA ASP A 85 -17.90 0.69 -8.51
C ASP A 85 -16.72 0.46 -9.47
N PRO A 86 -16.69 1.15 -10.62
CA PRO A 86 -15.63 0.97 -11.60
C PRO A 86 -14.27 1.43 -11.06
N ASN A 87 -14.20 2.46 -10.22
CA ASN A 87 -12.93 2.98 -9.73
C ASN A 87 -12.27 2.00 -8.77
N GLN A 88 -13.06 1.47 -7.83
CA GLN A 88 -12.58 0.48 -6.88
C GLN A 88 -12.29 -0.87 -7.56
N ASN A 89 -13.07 -1.25 -8.58
CA ASN A 89 -12.79 -2.45 -9.37
C ASN A 89 -11.45 -2.37 -10.12
N GLU A 90 -11.13 -1.21 -10.73
CA GLU A 90 -9.83 -1.03 -11.37
C GLU A 90 -8.67 -1.02 -10.36
N ALA A 91 -8.84 -0.36 -9.20
CA ALA A 91 -7.84 -0.40 -8.13
C ALA A 91 -7.58 -1.84 -7.63
N MET A 92 -8.64 -2.64 -7.49
CA MET A 92 -8.54 -4.06 -7.13
C MET A 92 -7.72 -4.86 -8.15
N LYS A 93 -7.96 -4.66 -9.45
CA LYS A 93 -7.17 -5.34 -10.50
C LYS A 93 -5.69 -5.01 -10.43
N VAL A 94 -5.35 -3.73 -10.19
CA VAL A 94 -3.94 -3.31 -10.03
C VAL A 94 -3.28 -4.02 -8.83
N VAL A 95 -4.00 -4.15 -7.71
CA VAL A 95 -3.49 -4.89 -6.55
C VAL A 95 -3.30 -6.36 -6.89
N MET A 96 -4.27 -6.99 -7.56
CA MET A 96 -4.16 -8.39 -7.98
C MET A 96 -3.00 -8.64 -8.96
N GLU A 97 -2.75 -7.71 -9.88
CA GLU A 97 -1.59 -7.77 -10.78
C GLU A 97 -0.28 -7.75 -9.98
N GLY A 98 -0.15 -6.82 -9.03
CA GLY A 98 1.01 -6.79 -8.13
C GLY A 98 1.13 -8.05 -7.26
N MET A 99 0.02 -8.65 -6.84
CA MET A 99 0.02 -9.93 -6.13
C MET A 99 0.50 -11.08 -7.01
N ALA A 100 0.07 -11.12 -8.27
CA ALA A 100 0.50 -12.11 -9.25
C ALA A 100 1.99 -11.98 -9.59
N GLU A 101 2.52 -10.76 -9.70
CA GLU A 101 3.97 -10.51 -9.87
C GLU A 101 4.81 -11.06 -8.71
N LEU A 102 4.23 -11.12 -7.51
CA LEU A 102 4.84 -11.69 -6.32
C LEU A 102 4.60 -13.21 -6.19
N GLY A 103 3.93 -13.84 -7.16
CA GLY A 103 3.63 -15.27 -7.18
C GLY A 103 2.49 -15.68 -6.25
N MET A 104 1.62 -14.75 -5.84
CA MET A 104 0.42 -15.06 -5.07
C MET A 104 -0.77 -15.34 -5.99
N GLU A 105 -1.42 -16.48 -5.78
CA GLU A 105 -2.68 -16.79 -6.46
C GLU A 105 -3.85 -16.07 -5.78
N THR A 106 -4.80 -15.57 -6.58
CA THR A 106 -5.99 -14.88 -6.08
C THR A 106 -7.25 -15.47 -6.68
N GLU A 107 -8.30 -15.60 -5.86
CA GLU A 107 -9.66 -15.91 -6.27
C GLU A 107 -10.53 -14.70 -5.97
N VAL A 108 -11.31 -14.22 -6.93
CA VAL A 108 -12.09 -12.99 -6.77
C VAL A 108 -13.58 -13.27 -6.88
N GLU A 109 -14.30 -12.85 -5.85
CA GLU A 109 -15.76 -12.73 -5.87
C GLU A 109 -16.13 -11.25 -6.06
N THR A 110 -16.84 -10.96 -7.16
CA THR A 110 -17.34 -9.60 -7.42
C THR A 110 -18.84 -9.50 -7.23
N VAL A 111 -19.29 -8.45 -6.56
CA VAL A 111 -20.71 -8.22 -6.25
C VAL A 111 -21.33 -7.05 -7.03
N PRO A 112 -22.65 -7.09 -7.31
CA PRO A 112 -23.31 -6.10 -8.17
C PRO A 112 -23.67 -4.77 -7.47
N ASP A 113 -23.74 -4.73 -6.15
CA ASP A 113 -24.11 -3.55 -5.37
C ASP A 113 -23.71 -3.67 -3.89
N PHE A 114 -23.95 -2.61 -3.10
CA PHE A 114 -23.64 -2.57 -1.68
C PHE A 114 -24.43 -3.60 -0.85
N PRO A 115 -25.76 -3.77 -1.01
CA PRO A 115 -26.48 -4.82 -0.28
C PRO A 115 -25.91 -6.22 -0.49
N ALA A 116 -25.59 -6.58 -1.75
CA ALA A 116 -24.95 -7.86 -2.04
C ALA A 116 -23.55 -7.95 -1.40
N PHE A 117 -22.79 -6.85 -1.38
CA PHE A 117 -21.51 -6.80 -0.68
C PHE A 117 -21.67 -7.08 0.81
N ASP A 118 -22.59 -6.39 1.49
CA ASP A 118 -22.83 -6.52 2.93
C ASP A 118 -23.29 -7.94 3.29
N ASP A 119 -24.20 -8.51 2.49
CA ASP A 119 -24.69 -9.89 2.66
C ASP A 119 -23.53 -10.90 2.57
N VAL A 120 -22.67 -10.81 1.55
CA VAL A 120 -21.52 -11.71 1.39
C VAL A 120 -20.46 -11.46 2.46
N ALA A 121 -20.17 -10.19 2.76
CA ALA A 121 -19.16 -9.81 3.74
C ALA A 121 -19.52 -10.25 5.16
N SER A 122 -20.82 -10.36 5.48
CA SER A 122 -21.31 -10.85 6.77
C SER A 122 -20.88 -12.28 7.09
N ALA A 123 -20.66 -13.12 6.07
CA ALA A 123 -20.18 -14.49 6.25
C ALA A 123 -18.70 -14.55 6.69
N ARG A 124 -17.95 -13.45 6.52
CA ARG A 124 -16.52 -13.34 6.82
C ARG A 124 -15.65 -14.38 6.11
N ASP A 125 -16.09 -14.82 4.94
CA ASP A 125 -15.43 -15.87 4.19
C ASP A 125 -14.55 -15.30 3.06
N TYR A 126 -13.64 -14.40 3.42
CA TYR A 126 -12.67 -13.76 2.52
C TYR A 126 -11.38 -13.44 3.29
N ASP A 127 -10.30 -13.28 2.55
CA ASP A 127 -9.02 -12.85 3.12
C ASP A 127 -8.81 -11.35 2.95
N LEU A 128 -9.29 -10.78 1.84
CA LEU A 128 -9.27 -9.34 1.55
C LEU A 128 -10.64 -8.87 1.06
N ALA A 129 -11.04 -7.68 1.49
CA ALA A 129 -12.25 -7.03 1.02
C ALA A 129 -11.93 -5.62 0.52
N PHE A 130 -12.26 -5.33 -0.74
CA PHE A 130 -12.25 -3.98 -1.29
C PHE A 130 -13.53 -3.28 -0.89
N ALA A 131 -13.47 -2.59 0.25
CA ALA A 131 -14.56 -1.80 0.81
C ALA A 131 -14.22 -0.31 0.86
N GLY A 132 -15.24 0.54 0.75
CA GLY A 132 -15.11 1.98 0.88
C GLY A 132 -16.01 2.52 1.99
N TYR A 133 -15.48 3.45 2.78
CA TYR A 133 -16.28 4.23 3.73
C TYR A 133 -16.39 5.66 3.26
N VAL A 134 -17.62 6.10 3.03
CA VAL A 134 -17.92 7.48 2.69
C VAL A 134 -18.31 8.23 3.94
N GLY A 135 -17.63 9.35 4.21
CA GLY A 135 -17.98 10.20 5.33
C GLY A 135 -19.41 10.75 5.17
N THR A 136 -20.18 10.72 6.25
CA THR A 136 -21.53 11.29 6.28
C THR A 136 -21.46 12.83 6.32
N MET A 137 -22.60 13.52 6.50
CA MET A 137 -22.61 14.95 6.83
C MET A 137 -21.81 15.27 8.11
N LEU A 138 -21.53 14.27 8.95
CA LEU A 138 -20.71 14.36 10.15
C LEU A 138 -19.21 14.17 9.88
N ARG A 139 -18.75 13.99 8.63
CA ARG A 139 -17.33 13.77 8.23
C ARG A 139 -16.29 14.75 8.78
N LEU A 140 -16.72 15.89 9.35
CA LEU A 140 -15.82 16.82 10.04
C LEU A 140 -15.38 16.28 11.43
N GLU A 141 -16.07 15.27 11.93
CA GLU A 141 -15.78 14.57 13.16
C GLU A 141 -14.85 13.38 12.82
N PRO A 142 -13.60 13.33 13.34
CA PRO A 142 -12.62 12.31 12.98
C PRO A 142 -13.02 10.87 13.35
N THR A 143 -13.82 10.68 14.39
CA THR A 143 -14.28 9.35 14.82
C THR A 143 -15.35 8.74 13.90
N GLU A 144 -15.95 9.50 12.99
CA GLU A 144 -16.87 8.93 11.99
C GLU A 144 -16.19 7.87 11.11
N LEU A 145 -14.94 8.11 10.70
CA LEU A 145 -14.16 7.13 9.91
C LEU A 145 -13.33 6.18 10.79
N LEU A 146 -13.06 6.55 12.04
CA LEU A 146 -12.29 5.76 13.00
C LEU A 146 -13.18 4.99 13.99
N GLY A 147 -14.49 4.99 13.77
CA GLY A 147 -15.48 4.41 14.67
C GLY A 147 -15.94 3.05 14.20
N ALA A 148 -17.17 2.96 13.71
CA ALA A 148 -17.80 1.72 13.28
C ALA A 148 -16.98 0.87 12.28
N PRO A 149 -16.15 1.44 11.38
CA PRO A 149 -15.28 0.65 10.50
C PRO A 149 -14.18 -0.16 11.22
N LEU A 150 -13.80 0.24 12.43
CA LEU A 150 -12.60 -0.24 13.13
C LEU A 150 -12.85 -0.57 14.61
N SER A 151 -14.09 -0.39 15.08
CA SER A 151 -14.50 -0.75 16.44
C SER A 151 -14.87 -2.23 16.53
N CYS A 152 -14.74 -2.79 17.72
CA CYS A 152 -15.20 -4.11 18.10
C CYS A 152 -16.72 -4.26 17.91
N ALA A 153 -17.50 -3.20 18.18
CA ALA A 153 -18.94 -3.21 17.95
C ALA A 153 -19.30 -3.29 16.45
N GLY A 154 -18.40 -2.83 15.58
CA GLY A 154 -18.56 -2.91 14.13
C GLY A 154 -18.29 -4.28 13.53
N VAL A 155 -17.67 -5.21 14.27
CA VAL A 155 -17.22 -6.52 13.75
C VAL A 155 -18.35 -7.27 13.03
N ASP A 156 -19.54 -7.29 13.60
CA ASP A 156 -20.71 -7.98 13.02
C ASP A 156 -21.53 -7.08 12.06
N SER A 157 -20.94 -5.97 11.59
CA SER A 157 -21.56 -5.04 10.65
C SER A 157 -20.51 -4.40 9.73
N THR A 158 -20.22 -3.12 9.92
CA THR A 158 -19.41 -2.31 9.01
C THR A 158 -17.91 -2.45 9.23
N ASN A 159 -17.41 -3.38 10.05
CA ASN A 159 -15.97 -3.62 10.21
C ASN A 159 -15.58 -4.90 9.47
N TYR A 160 -15.37 -4.74 8.17
CA TYR A 160 -14.97 -5.84 7.29
C TYR A 160 -13.58 -6.40 7.61
N SER A 161 -12.69 -5.62 8.24
CA SER A 161 -11.37 -6.12 8.67
C SER A 161 -11.46 -7.12 9.83
N GLY A 162 -12.53 -7.05 10.63
CA GLY A 162 -12.66 -7.85 11.85
C GLY A 162 -11.73 -7.40 12.98
N TYR A 163 -11.08 -6.25 12.80
CA TYR A 163 -10.18 -5.67 13.78
C TYR A 163 -10.92 -5.34 15.07
N CYS A 164 -10.42 -5.84 16.19
CA CYS A 164 -10.96 -5.53 17.51
C CYS A 164 -9.83 -5.53 18.54
N LYS A 165 -9.52 -4.35 19.09
CA LYS A 165 -8.59 -4.17 20.20
C LYS A 165 -9.21 -3.32 21.29
N GLN A 166 -9.10 -3.79 22.53
CA GLN A 166 -9.68 -3.09 23.68
C GLN A 166 -8.96 -1.76 23.98
N GLU A 167 -7.68 -1.65 23.65
CA GLU A 167 -6.92 -0.40 23.72
C GLU A 167 -7.47 0.64 22.74
N TYR A 168 -7.83 0.21 21.53
CA TYR A 168 -8.42 1.07 20.51
C TYR A 168 -9.81 1.57 20.95
N GLU A 169 -10.66 0.69 21.48
CA GLU A 169 -11.98 1.04 22.03
C GLU A 169 -11.90 2.13 23.10
N LYS A 170 -10.91 2.04 24.00
CA LYS A 170 -10.71 3.05 25.04
C LYS A 170 -10.34 4.40 24.44
N LEU A 171 -9.49 4.43 23.41
CA LEU A 171 -9.12 5.67 22.73
C LEU A 171 -10.31 6.25 21.96
N LEU A 172 -11.08 5.42 21.26
CA LEU A 172 -12.29 5.83 20.56
C LEU A 172 -13.31 6.46 21.53
N GLN A 173 -13.55 5.84 22.69
CA GLN A 173 -14.42 6.40 23.72
C GLN A 173 -13.90 7.72 24.29
N GLN A 174 -12.59 7.84 24.50
CA GLN A 174 -11.97 9.09 24.94
C GLN A 174 -12.12 10.20 23.90
N ALA A 175 -11.92 9.91 22.61
CA ALA A 175 -12.09 10.86 21.53
C ALA A 175 -13.55 11.36 21.45
N ASN A 176 -14.51 10.45 21.56
CA ASN A 176 -15.95 10.75 21.54
C ASN A 176 -16.44 11.61 22.71
N THR A 177 -15.78 11.50 23.87
CA THR A 177 -16.19 12.21 25.10
C THR A 177 -15.35 13.45 25.39
N ALA A 178 -14.29 13.70 24.63
CA ALA A 178 -13.41 14.85 24.81
C ALA A 178 -14.06 16.16 24.33
N SER A 179 -14.27 17.09 25.27
CA SER A 179 -14.77 18.45 24.98
C SER A 179 -13.67 19.42 24.53
N ASP A 180 -12.41 19.13 24.89
CA ASP A 180 -11.25 19.94 24.51
C ASP A 180 -10.68 19.46 23.18
N ALA A 181 -10.48 20.40 22.24
CA ALA A 181 -10.09 20.08 20.87
C ALA A 181 -8.66 19.52 20.78
N ASP A 182 -7.72 20.06 21.56
CA ASP A 182 -6.31 19.63 21.53
C ASP A 182 -6.16 18.24 22.15
N LYS A 183 -6.88 17.95 23.23
CA LYS A 183 -6.95 16.60 23.81
C LYS A 183 -7.55 15.61 22.83
N ARG A 184 -8.66 15.95 22.16
CA ARG A 184 -9.27 15.06 21.17
C ARG A 184 -8.30 14.78 20.02
N HIS A 185 -7.60 15.80 19.53
CA HIS A 185 -6.58 15.64 18.50
C HIS A 185 -5.49 14.66 18.92
N SER A 186 -4.93 14.82 20.13
CA SER A 186 -3.89 13.94 20.65
C SER A 186 -4.34 12.48 20.82
N VAL A 187 -5.62 12.24 21.16
CA VAL A 187 -6.19 10.89 21.23
C VAL A 187 -6.36 10.30 19.83
N VAL A 188 -6.87 11.08 18.87
CA VAL A 188 -7.02 10.66 17.47
C VAL A 188 -5.66 10.32 16.84
N ASP A 189 -4.61 11.10 17.14
CA ASP A 189 -3.24 10.81 16.67
C ASP A 189 -2.76 9.43 17.18
N GLN A 190 -3.05 9.09 18.44
CA GLN A 190 -2.71 7.78 19.00
C GLN A 190 -3.49 6.64 18.33
N MET A 191 -4.78 6.87 18.04
CA MET A 191 -5.60 5.91 17.30
C MET A 191 -5.00 5.64 15.91
N GLN A 192 -4.64 6.70 15.17
CA GLN A 192 -4.05 6.57 13.84
C GLN A 192 -2.69 5.87 13.87
N GLN A 193 -1.85 6.16 14.86
CA GLN A 193 -0.56 5.47 15.05
C GLN A 193 -0.77 3.97 15.32
N MET A 194 -1.76 3.60 16.13
CA MET A 194 -2.10 2.20 16.39
C MET A 194 -2.54 1.49 15.11
N LEU A 195 -3.45 2.10 14.33
CA LEU A 195 -3.92 1.52 13.07
C LEU A 195 -2.79 1.40 12.03
N ALA A 196 -1.88 2.37 11.97
CA ALA A 196 -0.73 2.32 11.07
C ALA A 196 0.24 1.19 11.43
N ALA A 197 0.35 0.83 12.72
CA ALA A 197 1.18 -0.28 13.17
C ALA A 197 0.48 -1.64 12.97
N ASP A 198 -0.84 -1.69 13.16
CA ASP A 198 -1.61 -2.93 13.10
C ASP A 198 -2.09 -3.30 11.69
N LEU A 199 -2.15 -2.32 10.78
CA LEU A 199 -2.57 -2.47 9.38
C LEU A 199 -3.87 -3.28 9.19
N PRO A 200 -4.97 -2.98 9.92
CA PRO A 200 -6.25 -3.67 9.71
C PRO A 200 -6.88 -3.34 8.35
N MET A 201 -6.47 -2.23 7.74
CA MET A 201 -6.86 -1.83 6.39
C MET A 201 -5.72 -1.07 5.72
N ILE A 202 -5.68 -1.14 4.40
CA ILE A 202 -4.80 -0.31 3.57
C ILE A 202 -5.66 0.81 2.98
N VAL A 203 -5.28 2.06 3.24
CA VAL A 203 -5.96 3.23 2.69
C VAL A 203 -5.48 3.45 1.26
N MET A 204 -6.42 3.53 0.32
CA MET A 204 -6.17 3.72 -1.12
C MET A 204 -6.79 5.02 -1.63
#